data_AF-A0A4P0YFF0-F1
#
_entry.id   AF-A0A4P0YFF0-F1
#
_cell.length_a   1.000
_cell.length_b   1.000
_cell.length_c   1.000
_cell.angle_alpha   90.00
_cell.angle_beta   90.00
_cell.angle_gamma   90.00
#
_symmetry.space_group_name_H-M   'P 1'
#
loop_
_entity.id
_entity.type
_entity.pdbx_description
1 polymer ?
#
loop_
_entity_poly.entity_id
_entity_poly.type
_entity_poly.pdbx_seq_one_letter_code
_entity_poly.pdbx_strand_id
1 'polypeptide(L)' 'MQYHRIPHSSLEISTLGLGTMTFGEQNSEADAHQQLDYAVATAST' A
#
# COMPACT_ATOMS: atom_id res chain seq x y z
N MET A 1 -9.18 6.41 -4.39
CA MET A 1 -7.84 6.15 -4.97
C MET A 1 -7.91 6.05 -6.50
N GLN A 2 -6.79 6.22 -7.21
CA GLN A 2 -6.71 5.98 -8.66
C GLN A 2 -6.09 4.61 -8.96
N TYR A 3 -6.66 3.88 -9.92
CA TYR A 3 -6.22 2.55 -10.31
C TYR A 3 -5.81 2.49 -11.78
N HIS A 4 -4.84 1.63 -12.08
CA HIS A 4 -4.34 1.36 -13.42
C HIS A 4 -4.35 -0.13 -13.70
N ARG A 5 -4.92 -0.51 -14.85
CA ARG A 5 -4.90 -1.89 -15.32
C ARG A 5 -3.59 -2.20 -16.02
N ILE A 6 -2.91 -3.24 -15.58
CA ILE A 6 -1.70 -3.73 -16.25
C ILE A 6 -2.10 -4.35 -17.60
N PRO A 7 -1.48 -3.93 -18.73
CA PRO A 7 -1.77 -4.50 -20.04
C PRO A 7 -1.57 -6.02 -20.07
N HIS A 8 -2.40 -6.72 -20.86
CA HIS A 8 -2.40 -8.19 -20.98
C HIS A 8 -2.59 -8.96 -19.66
N SER A 9 -3.15 -8.30 -18.65
CA SER A 9 -3.46 -8.87 -17.34
C SER A 9 -4.88 -8.51 -16.90
N SER A 10 -5.40 -9.27 -15.94
CA SER A 10 -6.62 -8.93 -15.19
C SER A 10 -6.34 -8.07 -13.95
N LEU A 11 -5.07 -7.74 -13.69
CA LEU A 11 -4.68 -6.95 -12.50
C LEU A 11 -4.98 -5.46 -12.68
N GLU A 12 -5.73 -4.91 -11.71
CA GLU A 12 -5.88 -3.48 -11.47
C GLU A 12 -5.11 -3.12 -10.21
N ILE A 13 -4.13 -2.23 -10.34
CA ILE A 13 -3.23 -1.83 -9.25
C ILE A 13 -3.47 -0.36 -8.90
N SER A 14 -3.26 0.02 -7.65
CA SER A 14 -3.25 1.44 -7.27
C SER A 14 -2.07 2.14 -7.95
N THR A 15 -2.25 3.42 -8.31
CA THR A 15 -1.17 4.22 -8.91
C THR A 15 -0.04 4.53 -7.94
N LEU A 16 -0.31 4.43 -6.63
CA LEU A 16 0.64 4.57 -5.54
C LEU A 16 0.67 3.29 -4.71
N GLY A 17 1.87 2.81 -4.36
CA GLY A 17 2.08 1.66 -3.48
C GLY A 17 2.79 2.06 -2.19
N LEU A 18 2.56 1.31 -1.11
CA LEU A 18 3.26 1.49 0.16
C LEU A 18 4.58 0.71 0.15
N GLY A 19 5.71 1.41 0.30
CA GLY A 19 7.01 0.79 0.54
C GLY A 19 7.21 0.44 2.01
N THR A 20 7.94 -0.65 2.30
CA THR A 20 8.05 -1.22 3.66
C THR A 20 9.50 -1.43 4.13
N MET A 21 10.49 -0.87 3.43
CA MET A 21 11.92 -1.14 3.68
C MET A 21 12.40 -0.74 5.10
N THR A 22 11.64 0.08 5.82
CA THR A 22 11.98 0.59 7.16
C THR A 22 11.35 -0.22 8.30
N PHE A 23 10.43 -1.15 7.99
CA PHE A 23 9.69 -1.92 9.00
C PHE A 23 10.61 -2.92 9.70
N GLY A 24 10.57 -2.95 11.03
CA GLY A 24 11.40 -3.83 11.86
C GLY A 24 12.78 -3.26 12.22
N GLU A 25 13.19 -2.15 11.61
CA GLU A 25 14.47 -1.49 11.89
C GLU A 25 14.27 -0.05 12.37
N GLN A 26 13.71 0.81 11.51
CA GLN A 26 13.44 2.21 11.83
C GLN A 26 12.00 2.42 12.32
N ASN A 27 11.10 1.51 11.98
CA ASN A 27 9.70 1.51 12.39
C ASN A 27 9.40 0.25 13.21
N SER A 28 8.64 0.43 14.30
CA SER A 28 8.13 -0.69 15.08
C SER A 28 7.04 -1.45 14.30
N GLU A 29 6.70 -2.66 14.76
CA GLU A 29 5.58 -3.43 14.21
C GLU A 29 4.25 -2.65 14.30
N ALA A 30 4.03 -1.92 15.40
CA ALA A 30 2.85 -1.09 15.56
C ALA A 30 2.79 0.04 14.52
N ASP A 31 3.92 0.72 14.26
CA ASP A 31 3.99 1.75 13.23
C ASP A 31 3.73 1.18 11.83
N ALA A 32 4.26 -0.02 11.56
CA ALA A 32 4.04 -0.72 10.30
C ALA A 32 2.56 -1.06 10.09
N HIS A 33 1.88 -1.58 11.13
CA HIS A 33 0.45 -1.85 11.09
C HIS A 33 -0.37 -0.58 10.83
N GLN A 34 -0.05 0.52 11.51
CA GLN A 34 -0.75 1.79 11.28
C GLN A 34 -0.56 2.31 9.85
N GLN A 35 0.64 2.16 9.27
CA GLN A 35 0.90 2.56 7.87
C GLN A 35 0.12 1.67 6.88
N LEU A 36 0.05 0.36 7.13
CA LEU A 36 -0.74 -0.58 6.32
C LEU A 36 -2.23 -0.25 6.39
N ASP A 37 -2.77 -0.04 7.59
CA ASP A 37 -4.17 0.32 7.80
C ASP A 37 -4.53 1.60 7.05
N TYR A 38 -3.67 2.62 7.12
CA TYR A 38 -3.89 3.87 6.40
C TYR A 38 -3.85 3.69 4.87
N ALA A 39 -2.91 2.91 4.35
CA ALA A 39 -2.80 2.65 2.91
C ALA A 39 -4.04 1.90 2.37
N VAL A 40 -4.60 0.97 3.14
CA VAL A 40 -5.82 0.24 2.74
C VAL A 40 -7.09 1.07 2.94
N ALA A 41 -7.18 1.87 4.01
CA ALA A 41 -8.32 2.76 4.23
C ALA A 41 -8.46 3.79 3.10
N THR A 42 -7.34 4.37 2.65
CA THR A 42 -7.31 5.31 1.52
C THR A 42 -7.61 4.63 0.18
N ALA A 43 -7.36 3.32 0.03
CA ALA A 43 -7.76 2.50 -1.12
C ALA A 43 -9.29 2.36 -1.25
N SER A 44 -10.02 2.43 -0.14
CA SER A 44 -11.48 2.17 -0.10
C SER A 44 -12.35 3.42 -0.26
N THR A 45 -11.75 4.60 -0.37
CA THR A 45 -12.41 5.91 -0.61
C THR A 45 -12.00 6.49 -1.95
#